data_AF-A0A3C2E5M9-F1
#
_entry.id   AF-A0A3C2E5M9-F1
#
_cell.length_a   1.000
_cell.length_b   1.000
_cell.length_c   1.000
_cell.angle_alpha   90.00
_cell.angle_beta   90.00
_cell.angle_gamma   90.00
#
_symmetry.space_group_name_H-M   'P 1'
#
loop_
_entity.id
_entity.type
_entity.pdbx_description
1 polymer ?
#
loop_
_entity_poly.entity_id
_entity_poly.type
_entity_poly.pdbx_seq_one_letter_code
_entity_poly.pdbx_strand_id
1 'polypeptide(L)'
;VDQCHWSGIFYLTRPEDCQGGTDFFRHKGTGADHAPYSQKHLSDWGFASYREFVERVSKPHSRDRSQWDHLMRVPMKFNRLVLFRPWLWHTAGPAFGDCPENARLIYLMFFNSEGPLRT
;
A
#
# COMPACT_ATOMS: atom_id res chain seq x y z
N VAL A 1 -1.95 1.32 4.88
CA VAL A 1 -1.13 0.11 5.10
C VAL A 1 -1.98 -0.90 5.84
N ASP A 2 -1.81 -2.18 5.53
CA ASP A 2 -2.70 -3.24 5.99
C ASP A 2 -2.18 -3.93 7.26
N GLN A 3 -3.07 -4.48 8.08
CA GLN A 3 -2.70 -5.23 9.29
C GLN A 3 -2.50 -6.72 8.97
N CYS A 4 -1.44 -7.05 8.23
CA CYS A 4 -1.08 -8.42 7.90
C CYS A 4 0.44 -8.59 7.71
N HIS A 5 0.89 -9.79 7.28
CA HIS A 5 2.29 -10.02 6.90
C HIS A 5 2.55 -9.89 5.39
N TRP A 6 1.52 -10.15 4.59
CA TRP A 6 1.52 -10.00 3.14
C TRP A 6 0.17 -9.50 2.64
N SER A 7 0.21 -8.51 1.75
CA SER A 7 -0.94 -8.12 0.93
C SER A 7 -0.77 -8.69 -0.46
N GLY A 8 -1.88 -9.23 -0.99
CA GLY A 8 -1.97 -9.83 -2.30
C GLY A 8 -3.03 -9.15 -3.14
N ILE A 9 -2.65 -8.77 -4.37
CA ILE A 9 -3.56 -8.22 -5.37
C ILE A 9 -3.48 -9.12 -6.59
N PHE A 10 -4.58 -9.81 -6.88
CA PHE A 10 -4.72 -10.61 -8.08
C PHE A 10 -5.59 -9.88 -9.10
N TYR A 11 -5.02 -9.54 -10.25
CA TYR A 11 -5.69 -8.76 -11.27
C TYR A 11 -6.58 -9.63 -12.16
N LEU A 12 -7.87 -9.30 -12.18
CA LEU A 12 -8.91 -9.98 -12.97
C LEU A 12 -9.59 -9.03 -13.96
N THR A 13 -9.09 -7.79 -14.07
CA THR A 13 -9.53 -6.82 -15.08
C THR A 13 -9.25 -7.36 -16.48
N ARG A 14 -10.17 -7.14 -17.42
CA ARG A 14 -10.00 -7.60 -18.80
C ARG A 14 -8.73 -7.01 -19.41
N PRO A 15 -8.00 -7.75 -20.26
CA PRO A 15 -6.76 -7.27 -20.86
C PRO A 15 -6.88 -5.89 -21.53
N GLU A 16 -8.00 -5.63 -22.22
CA GLU A 16 -8.27 -4.37 -22.92
C GLU A 16 -8.55 -3.18 -22.00
N ASP A 17 -9.05 -3.42 -20.78
CA ASP A 17 -9.32 -2.37 -19.80
C ASP A 17 -8.13 -2.14 -18.84
N CYS A 18 -7.10 -3.00 -18.90
CA CYS A 18 -5.95 -2.93 -18.00
C CYS A 18 -5.18 -1.62 -18.17
N GLN A 19 -5.27 -0.77 -17.15
CA GLN A 19 -4.48 0.45 -17.03
C GLN A 19 -4.11 0.69 -15.56
N GLY A 20 -3.08 1.51 -15.33
CA GLY A 20 -2.58 1.74 -13.98
C GLY A 20 -1.99 0.48 -13.34
N GLY A 21 -2.27 0.27 -12.05
CA GLY A 21 -1.70 -0.84 -11.29
C GLY A 21 -1.69 -0.56 -9.79
N THR A 22 -0.72 -1.13 -9.09
CA THR A 22 -0.44 -0.81 -7.69
C THR A 22 0.75 0.12 -7.65
N ASP A 23 0.53 1.32 -7.13
CA ASP A 23 1.55 2.34 -6.98
C ASP A 23 2.20 2.25 -5.61
N PHE A 24 3.51 2.48 -5.57
CA PHE A 24 4.32 2.52 -4.37
C PHE A 24 5.03 3.87 -4.23
N PHE A 25 5.21 4.34 -2.99
CA PHE A 25 5.64 5.70 -2.72
C PHE A 25 6.73 5.80 -1.65
N ARG A 26 7.49 6.89 -1.68
CA ARG A 26 8.30 7.38 -0.57
C ARG A 26 7.61 8.58 0.06
N HIS A 27 7.49 8.59 1.37
CA HIS A 27 7.06 9.77 2.11
C HIS A 27 8.21 10.77 2.18
N LYS A 28 8.01 12.00 1.72
CA LYS A 28 9.07 13.02 1.67
C LYS A 28 9.55 13.42 3.05
N GLY A 29 8.63 13.65 3.98
CA GLY A 29 8.98 14.15 5.32
C GLY A 29 9.81 13.18 6.16
N THR A 30 9.63 11.86 5.97
CA THR A 30 10.42 10.83 6.67
C THR A 30 11.52 10.22 5.82
N GLY A 31 11.52 10.47 4.50
CA GLY A 31 12.43 9.84 3.54
C GLY A 31 12.20 8.34 3.32
N ALA A 32 11.18 7.75 3.95
CA ALA A 32 10.96 6.31 3.96
C ALA A 32 9.86 5.87 2.99
N ASP A 33 10.03 4.70 2.38
CA ASP A 33 9.06 4.06 1.48
C ASP A 33 8.11 3.07 2.20
N HIS A 34 8.15 3.08 3.53
CA HIS A 34 7.29 2.28 4.38
C HIS A 34 6.85 3.00 5.66
N ALA A 35 5.78 2.48 6.28
CA ALA A 35 5.42 2.74 7.67
C ALA A 35 6.34 1.97 8.63
N PRO A 36 6.46 2.39 9.89
CA PRO A 36 7.07 1.56 10.93
C PRO A 36 6.38 0.18 10.99
N TYR A 37 7.17 -0.88 11.09
CA TYR A 37 6.69 -2.27 11.07
C TYR A 37 7.14 -3.07 12.30
N SER A 38 7.69 -2.39 13.30
CA SER A 38 8.02 -2.95 14.62
C SER A 38 8.15 -1.83 15.65
N GLN A 39 8.02 -2.18 16.93
CA GLN A 39 8.17 -1.23 18.04
C GLN A 39 9.57 -0.63 18.06
N LYS A 40 10.59 -1.41 17.69
CA LYS A 40 11.97 -0.90 17.56
C LYS A 40 12.05 0.18 16.48
N HIS A 41 11.54 -0.09 15.28
CA HIS A 41 11.53 0.89 14.18
C HIS A 41 10.79 2.16 14.54
N LEU A 42 9.64 2.02 15.20
CA LEU A 42 8.85 3.14 15.66
C LEU A 42 9.64 4.01 16.67
N SER A 43 10.33 3.37 17.61
CA SER A 43 11.18 4.04 18.61
C SER A 43 12.39 4.71 17.97
N ASP A 44 13.05 4.05 17.01
CA ASP A 44 14.17 4.61 16.23
C ASP A 44 13.74 5.88 15.45
N TRP A 45 12.46 5.98 15.10
CA TRP A 45 11.88 7.16 14.44
C TRP A 45 11.34 8.21 15.42
N GLY A 46 11.53 8.01 16.72
CA GLY A 46 11.15 8.96 17.77
C GLY A 46 9.66 8.99 18.09
N PHE A 47 8.91 7.91 17.81
CA PHE A 47 7.50 7.78 18.17
C PHE A 47 7.32 6.81 19.34
N ALA A 48 6.47 7.17 20.29
CA ALA A 48 6.16 6.34 21.46
C ALA A 48 5.13 5.24 21.14
N SER A 49 4.25 5.46 20.16
CA SER A 49 3.23 4.48 19.76
C SER A 49 2.88 4.58 18.27
N TYR A 50 2.38 3.48 17.69
CA TYR A 50 1.93 3.47 16.30
C TYR A 50 0.76 4.44 16.10
N ARG A 51 -0.11 4.58 17.11
CA ARG A 51 -1.20 5.57 17.12
C ARG A 51 -0.66 7.00 16.98
N GLU A 52 0.40 7.33 17.71
CA GLU A 52 1.04 8.63 17.63
C GLU A 52 1.59 8.88 16.22
N PHE A 53 2.30 7.90 15.65
CA PHE A 53 2.78 7.97 14.27
C PHE A 53 1.65 8.18 13.25
N VAL A 54 0.53 7.47 13.42
CA VAL A 54 -0.64 7.62 12.54
C VAL A 54 -1.21 9.04 12.63
N GLU A 55 -1.43 9.57 13.84
CA GLU A 55 -2.03 10.89 14.01
C GLU A 55 -1.10 12.03 13.57
N ARG A 56 0.22 11.89 13.77
CA ARG A 56 1.19 12.95 13.45
C ARG A 56 1.70 12.93 12.01
N VAL A 57 1.76 11.75 11.37
CA VAL A 57 2.38 11.59 10.05
C VAL A 57 1.40 10.99 9.05
N SER A 58 0.93 9.76 9.31
CA SER A 58 0.19 9.02 8.27
C SER A 58 -1.12 9.69 7.90
N LYS A 59 -1.95 10.06 8.88
CA LYS A 59 -3.31 10.56 8.67
C LYS A 59 -3.31 11.96 8.04
N PRO A 60 -2.53 12.96 8.52
CA PRO A 60 -2.48 14.29 7.91
C PRO A 60 -1.99 14.27 6.45
N HIS A 61 -1.05 13.38 6.13
CA HIS A 61 -0.42 13.35 4.80
C HIS A 61 -1.07 12.36 3.82
N SER A 62 -1.91 11.44 4.30
CA SER A 62 -2.47 10.33 3.52
C SER A 62 -3.13 10.73 2.19
N ARG A 63 -3.76 11.91 2.14
CA ARG A 63 -4.48 12.41 0.95
C ARG A 63 -3.75 13.54 0.22
N ASP A 64 -2.67 14.06 0.79
CA ASP A 64 -1.88 15.14 0.20
C ASP A 64 -0.76 14.55 -0.67
N ARG A 65 -0.99 14.51 -1.99
CA ARG A 65 -0.02 14.00 -2.97
C ARG A 65 1.31 14.75 -2.94
N SER A 66 1.36 15.99 -2.45
CA SER A 66 2.61 16.76 -2.39
C SER A 66 3.61 16.18 -1.38
N GLN A 67 3.15 15.39 -0.40
CA GLN A 67 3.97 14.72 0.62
C GLN A 67 4.66 13.43 0.14
N TRP A 68 4.40 12.99 -1.10
CA TRP A 68 4.80 11.67 -1.57
C TRP A 68 5.55 11.75 -2.90
N ASP A 69 6.62 10.98 -3.01
CA ASP A 69 7.29 10.67 -4.26
C ASP A 69 6.81 9.33 -4.77
N HIS A 70 6.35 9.27 -6.02
CA HIS A 70 6.06 8.00 -6.67
C HIS A 70 7.37 7.27 -6.96
N LEU A 71 7.48 6.01 -6.54
CA LEU A 71 8.69 5.21 -6.73
C LEU A 71 8.53 4.23 -7.87
N MET A 72 7.43 3.47 -7.86
CA MET A 72 7.18 2.46 -8.87
C MET A 72 5.69 2.17 -8.99
N ARG A 73 5.33 1.64 -10.15
CA ARG A 73 4.03 1.03 -10.40
C ARG A 73 4.28 -0.41 -10.81
N VAL A 74 3.58 -1.35 -10.16
CA VAL A 74 3.44 -2.70 -10.70
C VAL A 74 2.23 -2.69 -11.62
N PRO A 75 2.42 -2.71 -12.96
CA PRO A 75 1.32 -2.49 -13.89
C PRO A 75 0.31 -3.62 -13.79
N MET A 76 -0.96 -3.25 -13.90
CA MET A 76 -2.04 -4.21 -14.01
C MET A 76 -1.84 -5.08 -15.24
N LYS A 77 -2.08 -6.38 -15.07
CA LYS A 77 -2.11 -7.35 -16.17
C LYS A 77 -3.05 -8.47 -15.75
N PHE A 78 -3.99 -8.85 -16.61
CA PHE A 78 -4.86 -9.99 -16.34
C PHE A 78 -4.06 -11.21 -15.87
N ASN A 79 -4.57 -11.88 -14.83
CA ASN A 79 -3.98 -13.08 -14.23
C ASN A 79 -2.58 -12.86 -13.61
N ARG A 80 -2.23 -11.61 -13.25
CA ARG A 80 -1.03 -11.31 -12.46
C ARG A 80 -1.37 -11.20 -10.98
N LEU A 81 -0.65 -11.97 -10.17
CA LEU A 81 -0.61 -11.80 -8.72
C LEU A 81 0.57 -10.91 -8.32
N VAL A 82 0.31 -9.92 -7.48
CA VAL A 82 1.32 -9.11 -6.80
C VAL A 82 1.23 -9.39 -5.31
N LEU A 83 2.32 -9.88 -4.71
CA LEU A 83 2.47 -10.03 -3.26
C LEU A 83 3.50 -9.00 -2.76
N PHE A 84 3.18 -8.27 -1.71
CA PHE A 84 4.08 -7.27 -1.16
C PHE A 84 3.90 -7.10 0.36
N ARG A 85 4.88 -6.44 0.98
CA ARG A 85 4.83 -6.12 2.40
C ARG A 85 3.84 -4.98 2.67
N PRO A 86 2.88 -5.14 3.58
CA PRO A 86 1.78 -4.19 3.73
C PRO A 86 2.20 -2.84 4.29
N TRP A 87 3.36 -2.76 4.95
CA TRP A 87 3.94 -1.51 5.44
C TRP A 87 4.53 -0.63 4.34
N LEU A 88 4.79 -1.14 3.14
CA LEU A 88 5.18 -0.27 2.02
C LEU A 88 4.07 0.73 1.73
N TRP A 89 4.38 1.99 1.46
CA TRP A 89 3.34 2.97 1.10
C TRP A 89 2.80 2.66 -0.27
N HIS A 90 1.49 2.42 -0.38
CA HIS A 90 0.88 1.99 -1.64
C HIS A 90 -0.55 2.48 -1.82
N THR A 91 -0.99 2.54 -3.08
CA THR A 91 -2.39 2.81 -3.45
C THR A 91 -2.80 1.99 -4.67
N ALA A 92 -4.11 1.93 -4.92
CA ALA A 92 -4.67 1.39 -6.16
C ALA A 92 -4.49 2.31 -7.39
N GLY A 93 -3.80 3.44 -7.26
CA GLY A 93 -3.72 4.43 -8.33
C GLY A 93 -5.09 5.08 -8.63
N PRO A 94 -5.20 5.78 -9.77
CA PRO A 94 -6.47 6.37 -10.22
C PRO A 94 -7.54 5.32 -10.50
N ALA A 95 -8.79 5.64 -10.19
CA ALA A 95 -9.95 4.85 -10.65
C ALA A 95 -10.18 5.06 -12.16
N PHE A 96 -10.79 4.08 -12.81
CA PHE A 96 -11.18 4.11 -14.22
C PHE A 96 -12.41 3.22 -14.45
N GLY A 97 -13.01 3.36 -15.63
CA GLY A 97 -14.28 2.73 -15.99
C GLY A 97 -15.48 3.56 -15.55
N ASP A 98 -16.62 3.31 -16.19
CA ASP A 98 -17.93 3.91 -15.88
C ASP A 98 -18.97 2.86 -15.47
N CYS A 99 -18.64 1.57 -15.62
CA CYS A 99 -19.44 0.44 -15.17
C CYS A 99 -18.55 -0.68 -14.59
N PRO A 100 -19.10 -1.62 -13.81
CA PRO A 100 -18.34 -2.76 -13.29
C PRO A 100 -17.61 -3.58 -14.36
N GLU A 101 -18.16 -3.64 -15.59
CA GLU A 101 -17.64 -4.43 -16.71
C GLU A 101 -16.38 -3.83 -17.36
N ASN A 102 -16.09 -2.53 -17.14
CA ASN A 102 -14.90 -1.85 -17.66
C ASN A 102 -14.05 -1.19 -16.56
N ALA A 103 -14.35 -1.50 -15.29
CA ALA A 103 -13.61 -1.03 -14.13
C ALA A 103 -12.52 -2.02 -13.67
N ARG A 104 -11.74 -1.58 -12.67
CA ARG A 104 -10.75 -2.42 -12.01
C ARG A 104 -11.42 -3.58 -11.26
N LEU A 105 -11.27 -4.78 -11.79
CA LEU A 105 -11.58 -6.03 -11.09
C LEU A 105 -10.31 -6.66 -10.50
N ILE A 106 -10.31 -6.91 -9.19
CA ILE A 106 -9.23 -7.55 -8.45
C ILE A 106 -9.78 -8.50 -7.39
N TYR A 107 -8.99 -9.52 -7.04
CA TYR A 107 -9.18 -10.32 -5.84
C TYR A 107 -8.10 -9.95 -4.81
N LEU A 108 -8.53 -9.46 -3.64
CA LEU A 108 -7.65 -9.06 -2.55
C LEU A 108 -7.41 -10.26 -1.61
N MET A 109 -6.15 -10.45 -1.21
CA MET A 109 -5.74 -11.50 -0.28
C MET A 109 -4.86 -10.89 0.80
N PHE A 110 -5.00 -11.36 2.03
CA PHE A 110 -4.15 -10.96 3.14
C PHE A 110 -3.70 -12.21 3.89
N PHE A 111 -2.39 -12.34 4.10
CA PHE A 111 -1.81 -13.50 4.76
C PHE A 111 -1.13 -13.09 6.06
N ASN A 112 -1.41 -13.82 7.13
CA ASN A 112 -0.67 -13.76 8.38
C ASN A 112 0.22 -14.99 8.48
N SER A 113 1.45 -14.83 9.00
CA SER A 113 2.21 -15.99 9.47
C SER A 113 1.59 -16.47 10.78
N GLU A 114 1.79 -17.76 11.11
CA GLU A 114 1.35 -18.36 12.37
C GLU A 114 2.09 -17.84 13.62
N GLY A 115 3.00 -16.87 13.45
CA GLY A 115 3.67 -16.19 14.56
C GLY A 115 2.95 -14.90 14.97
N PRO A 116 3.16 -14.40 16.21
CA PRO A 116 2.63 -13.10 16.60
C PRO A 116 3.10 -12.04 15.60
N LEU A 117 2.18 -11.16 15.18
CA LEU A 117 2.52 -9.94 14.46
C LEU A 117 3.62 -9.26 15.29
N ARG A 118 4.83 -9.12 14.70
CA ARG A 118 5.91 -8.39 15.36
C ARG A 118 5.48 -6.92 15.40
N THR A 119 4.80 -6.53 16.47
CA THR A 119 4.38 -5.15 16.73
C THR A 119 5.55 -4.26 17.04
#